data_AF-A0A7K0Q2E7-F1
#
_entry.id   AF-A0A7K0Q2E7-F1
#
_cell.length_a   1.000
_cell.length_b   1.000
_cell.length_c   1.000
_cell.angle_alpha   90.00
_cell.angle_beta   90.00
_cell.angle_gamma   90.00
#
_symmetry.space_group_name_H-M   'P 1'
#
loop_
_entity.id
_entity.type
_entity.pdbx_description
1 polymer ?
#
loop_
_entity_poly.entity_id
_entity_poly.type
_entity_poly.pdbx_seq_one_letter_code
_entity_poly.pdbx_strand_id
1 'polypeptide(L)' 'MKTMTCAQLGGPCDLAHRGEDANAVINAQDQHLKEAEKAGDASHQEARDAMKGRWRHPKKSMDWYRGMQKAFADLPED' A
#
# COMPACT_ATOMS: atom_id res chain seq x y z
N MET A 1 13.58 -11.46 -1.35
CA MET A 1 12.56 -10.50 -0.82
C MET A 1 12.56 -9.28 -1.71
N LYS A 2 11.46 -8.53 -1.77
CA LYS A 2 11.40 -7.28 -2.55
C LYS A 2 10.87 -6.13 -1.72
N THR A 3 11.18 -4.91 -2.17
CA THR A 3 10.79 -3.67 -1.51
C THR A 3 9.81 -2.86 -2.39
N MET A 4 8.71 -2.41 -1.80
CA MET A 4 7.83 -1.37 -2.37
C MET A 4 7.71 -0.19 -1.42
N THR A 5 7.68 1.04 -1.93
CA THR A 5 7.45 2.22 -1.10
C THR A 5 5.97 2.48 -0.86
N CYS A 6 5.66 3.22 0.21
CA CYS A 6 4.31 3.70 0.47
C CYS A 6 3.75 4.46 -0.75
N ALA A 7 4.55 5.28 -1.43
CA ALA A 7 4.19 5.98 -2.66
C ALA A 7 3.82 5.03 -3.82
N GLN A 8 4.59 3.96 -4.02
CA GLN A 8 4.27 2.94 -5.03
C GLN A 8 2.95 2.21 -4.75
N LEU A 9 2.54 2.15 -3.48
CA LEU A 9 1.27 1.56 -3.04
C LEU A 9 0.13 2.59 -2.93
N GLY A 10 0.37 3.85 -3.32
CA GLY A 10 -0.63 4.93 -3.36
C GLY A 10 -0.69 5.82 -2.12
N GLY A 11 0.35 5.82 -1.29
CA GLY A 11 0.55 6.77 -0.20
C GLY A 11 1.39 7.99 -0.58
N PRO A 12 1.66 8.90 0.37
CA PRO A 12 2.33 10.17 0.09
C PRO A 12 3.86 10.15 0.31
N CYS A 13 4.43 9.07 0.87
CA CYS A 13 5.82 9.04 1.31
C CYS A 13 6.62 7.85 0.76
N ASP A 14 7.94 7.89 0.92
CA ASP A 14 8.87 6.89 0.39
C ASP A 14 9.25 5.80 1.41
N LEU A 15 8.47 5.62 2.47
CA LEU A 15 8.74 4.55 3.44
C LEU A 15 8.77 3.19 2.73
N ALA A 16 9.87 2.47 2.89
CA ALA A 16 10.10 1.17 2.27
C ALA A 16 9.41 0.03 3.03
N HIS A 17 8.55 -0.70 2.34
CA HIS A 17 7.90 -1.93 2.81
C HIS A 17 8.55 -3.13 2.15
N ARG A 18 9.13 -4.02 2.96
CA ARG A 18 9.78 -5.27 2.51
C ARG A 18 8.87 -6.46 2.76
N GLY A 19 8.84 -7.37 1.80
CA GLY A 19 8.03 -8.58 1.90
C GLY A 19 8.50 -9.70 0.98
N GLU A 20 8.03 -10.91 1.28
CA GLU A 20 8.22 -12.09 0.42
C GLU A 20 7.25 -12.08 -0.76
N ASP A 21 6.08 -11.46 -0.59
CA ASP A 21 5.07 -11.31 -1.63
C ASP A 21 4.39 -9.92 -1.60
N ALA A 22 3.54 -9.68 -2.60
CA ALA A 22 2.77 -8.44 -2.70
C ALA A 22 1.82 -8.25 -1.51
N ASN A 23 1.31 -9.32 -0.91
CA ASN A 23 0.39 -9.22 0.23
C ASN A 23 1.10 -8.67 1.46
N ALA A 24 2.32 -9.13 1.72
CA ALA A 24 3.14 -8.69 2.83
C ALA A 24 3.38 -7.18 2.75
N VAL A 25 3.76 -6.65 1.59
CA VAL A 25 4.00 -5.20 1.42
C VAL A 25 2.72 -4.38 1.44
N ILE A 26 1.62 -4.88 0.87
CA ILE A 26 0.29 -4.21 0.95
C ILE A 26 -0.19 -4.14 2.41
N ASN A 27 -0.07 -5.23 3.17
CA ASN A 27 -0.45 -5.27 4.58
C ASN A 27 0.43 -4.34 5.43
N ALA A 28 1.73 -4.31 5.16
CA ALA A 28 2.65 -3.40 5.84
C ALA A 28 2.29 -1.93 5.57
N GLN A 29 1.90 -1.60 4.34
CA GLN A 29 1.45 -0.24 3.99
C GLN A 29 0.11 0.13 4.61
N ASP A 30 -0.87 -0.78 4.64
CA ASP A 30 -2.15 -0.52 5.32
C ASP A 30 -1.94 -0.29 6.83
N GLN A 31 -1.02 -1.04 7.45
CA GLN A 31 -0.64 -0.82 8.85
C GLN A 31 0.01 0.54 9.06
N HIS A 32 0.95 0.92 8.19
CA HIS A 32 1.57 2.25 8.20
C HIS A 32 0.53 3.37 8.10
N LEU A 33 -0.43 3.27 7.17
CA LEU A 33 -1.51 4.25 7.03
C LEU A 33 -2.39 4.33 8.28
N LYS A 34 -2.70 3.20 8.92
CA LYS A 34 -3.46 3.17 10.18
C LYS A 34 -2.72 3.85 11.32
N GLU A 35 -1.41 3.66 11.42
CA GLU A 35 -0.57 4.29 12.44
C GLU A 35 -0.48 5.79 12.23
N ALA A 36 -0.28 6.24 11.00
CA ALA A 36 -0.28 7.66 10.64
C ALA A 36 -1.62 8.33 10.95
N GLU A 37 -2.74 7.69 10.61
CA GLU A 37 -4.09 8.16 10.97
C GLU A 37 -4.26 8.26 12.50
N LYS A 38 -3.83 7.24 13.25
CA LYS A 38 -3.91 7.24 14.72
C LYS A 38 -3.04 8.34 15.34
N ALA A 39 -1.90 8.65 14.72
CA ALA A 39 -1.00 9.72 15.14
C ALA A 39 -1.52 11.13 14.76
N GLY A 40 -2.62 11.23 14.01
CA GLY A 40 -3.17 12.49 13.54
C GLY A 40 -2.39 13.10 12.37
N ASP A 41 -1.66 12.28 11.61
CA ASP A 41 -0.90 12.75 10.46
C ASP A 41 -1.80 13.04 9.25
N ALA A 42 -2.04 14.33 9.03
CA ALA A 42 -2.85 14.81 7.92
C ALA A 42 -2.27 14.46 6.54
N SER A 43 -0.95 14.25 6.41
CA SER A 43 -0.33 13.95 5.12
C SER A 43 -0.73 12.58 4.58
N HIS A 44 -0.97 11.61 5.47
CA HIS A 44 -1.40 10.26 5.12
C HIS A 44 -2.92 10.09 5.07
N GLN A 45 -3.68 11.09 5.49
CA GLN A 45 -5.14 10.98 5.61
C GLN A 45 -5.82 10.71 4.27
N GLU A 46 -5.43 11.41 3.20
CA GLU A 46 -6.01 11.20 1.86
C GLU A 46 -5.75 9.76 1.36
N ALA A 47 -4.52 9.28 1.51
CA ALA A 47 -4.15 7.91 1.15
C ALA A 47 -4.90 6.88 1.99
N ARG A 48 -5.07 7.13 3.30
CA ARG A 48 -5.84 6.28 4.21
C ARG A 48 -7.31 6.20 3.80
N ASP A 49 -7.93 7.34 3.50
CA ASP A 49 -9.32 7.41 3.08
C ASP A 49 -9.54 6.77 1.71
N ALA A 50 -8.60 6.96 0.78
CA ALA A 50 -8.59 6.26 -0.51
C ALA A 50 -8.46 4.73 -0.32
N MET A 51 -7.60 4.27 0.59
CA MET A 51 -7.44 2.86 0.92
C MET A 51 -8.74 2.28 1.48
N LYS A 52 -9.34 2.91 2.49
CA LYS A 52 -10.65 2.52 3.04
C LYS A 52 -11.76 2.51 1.98
N GLY A 53 -11.82 3.57 1.17
CA GLY A 53 -12.81 3.74 0.12
C GLY A 53 -12.70 2.65 -0.95
N ARG A 54 -11.48 2.28 -1.33
CA ARG A 54 -11.21 1.19 -2.28
C ARG A 54 -11.85 -0.11 -1.80
N TRP A 55 -11.61 -0.51 -0.55
CA TRP A 55 -12.13 -1.76 0.02
C TRP A 55 -13.67 -1.87 0.01
N ARG A 56 -14.39 -0.73 -0.01
CA ARG A 56 -15.86 -0.70 -0.13
C ARG A 56 -16.37 -0.98 -1.55
N HIS A 57 -15.49 -1.02 -2.55
CA HIS A 57 -15.81 -1.23 -3.96
C HIS A 57 -15.11 -2.49 -4.51
N PRO A 58 -15.72 -3.68 -4.40
CA PRO A 58 -15.06 -4.96 -4.68
C PRO A 58 -14.32 -5.04 -6.02
N LYS A 59 -14.94 -4.52 -7.10
CA LYS A 59 -14.31 -4.49 -8.43
C LYS A 59 -13.04 -3.64 -8.45
N LYS A 60 -13.09 -2.42 -7.91
CA LYS A 60 -11.93 -1.50 -7.83
C LYS A 60 -10.83 -2.05 -6.92
N SER A 61 -11.20 -2.74 -5.83
CA SER A 61 -10.24 -3.45 -4.98
C SER A 61 -9.51 -4.52 -5.75
N MET A 62 -10.22 -5.37 -6.48
CA MET A 62 -9.62 -6.46 -7.23
C MET A 62 -8.71 -5.98 -8.36
N ASP A 63 -9.13 -4.95 -9.09
CA ASP A 63 -8.33 -4.36 -10.18
C ASP A 63 -7.03 -3.77 -9.64
N TRP A 64 -7.09 -2.98 -8.56
CA TRP A 64 -5.92 -2.42 -7.92
C TRP A 64 -5.01 -3.50 -7.32
N TYR A 65 -5.59 -4.48 -6.62
CA TYR A 65 -4.84 -5.56 -5.98
C TYR A 65 -4.06 -6.38 -7.00
N ARG A 66 -4.67 -6.75 -8.13
CA ARG A 66 -3.98 -7.41 -9.25
C ARG A 66 -2.88 -6.52 -9.86
N GLY A 67 -3.14 -5.22 -9.97
CA GLY A 67 -2.14 -4.24 -10.39
C GLY A 67 -0.91 -4.22 -9.47
N MET A 68 -1.12 -4.23 -8.14
CA MET A 68 -0.04 -4.26 -7.16
C MET A 68 0.71 -5.59 -7.17
N GLN A 69 0.02 -6.72 -7.32
CA GLN A 69 0.68 -8.03 -7.49
C GLN A 69 1.60 -8.05 -8.70
N LYS A 70 1.14 -7.50 -9.83
CA LYS A 70 1.97 -7.37 -11.04
C LYS A 70 3.14 -6.43 -10.82
N ALA A 71 2.92 -5.25 -10.25
CA ALA A 71 3.97 -4.29 -9.97
C ALA A 71 5.06 -4.90 -9.07
N PHE A 72 4.68 -5.65 -8.03
CA PHE A 72 5.61 -6.36 -7.16
C PHE A 72 6.37 -7.47 -7.90
N ALA A 73 5.69 -8.24 -8.74
CA ALA A 73 6.32 -9.29 -9.54
C ALA A 73 7.41 -8.73 -10.47
N ASP A 74 7.20 -7.53 -11.01
CA ASP A 74 8.11 -6.85 -11.94
C ASP A 74 9.31 -6.18 -11.23
N LEU A 75 9.34 -6.11 -9.89
CA LEU A 75 10.48 -5.55 -9.13
C LEU A 75 11.67 -6.51 -9.06
N PRO A 76 12.91 -5.99 -8.98
CA PRO A 76 14.07 -6.81 -8.64
C PRO A 76 13.97 -7.33 -7.20
N GLU A 77 14.65 -8.43 -6.93
CA GLU A 77 14.90 -8.85 -5.55
C GLU A 77 15.97 -7.96 -4.93
N ASP A 78 15.84 -7.72 -3.62
CA ASP A 78 16.83 -7.03 -2.79
C ASP A 78 18.07 -7.90 -2.51
#